data_AF-A0A8J2RCS9-F1
#
_entry.id   AF-A0A8J2RCS9-F1
#
_cell.length_a   1.000
_cell.length_b   1.000
_cell.length_c   1.000
_cell.angle_alpha   90.00
_cell.angle_beta   90.00
_cell.angle_gamma   90.00
#
_symmetry.space_group_name_H-M   'P 1'
#
loop_
_entity.id
_entity.type
_entity.pdbx_description
1 polymer ?
#
loop_
_entity_poly.entity_id
_entity_poly.type
_entity_poly.pdbx_seq_one_letter_code
_entity_poly.pdbx_strand_id
1 'polypeptide(L)'
;MRNPALDQELEDIRKTDVPGPPDLTKCLIDWLTKSANYSIKKFTSDNQIGWDILHVIARFIDGTPVGSNGDWKHLAGLLGLHIHDIIRIENFSTIKGATLEVLSQFALNNHATVSKLLEALSIMERHDILYAISEKLEALLNPFATSIQEKVPLNSYATSNQPNELDNEMDSGMAFSISGEADPENLKSVTLGSSPSLPIENNFQKESEKKKMKYSKTVLLTFTQDGYEIAQQVARQIRSLNLGFGVLILEENRDELEFCGEKVDYIIPIITEEYLWQSWNDGWKWSLWCLRGKNYVPVNQVVDFRANEVEKQVSESICLIAHI
;
A
#
# COMPACT_ATOMS: atom_id res chain seq x y z
N MET A 1 6.34 -48.06 33.57
CA MET A 1 5.99 -48.89 32.40
C MET A 1 6.23 -48.04 31.16
N ARG A 2 7.02 -48.53 30.19
CA ARG A 2 7.23 -47.85 28.89
C ARG A 2 5.93 -48.00 28.09
N ASN A 3 5.48 -46.93 27.41
CA ASN A 3 4.26 -46.97 26.60
C ASN A 3 4.61 -47.45 25.19
N PRO A 4 4.31 -48.70 24.82
CA PRO A 4 4.68 -49.25 23.51
C PRO A 4 3.99 -48.54 22.35
N ALA A 5 2.85 -47.87 22.59
CA ALA A 5 2.17 -47.10 21.57
C ALA A 5 2.96 -45.84 21.17
N LEU A 6 3.61 -45.17 22.12
CA LEU A 6 4.43 -43.99 21.87
C LEU A 6 5.71 -44.35 21.10
N ASP A 7 6.31 -45.50 21.44
CA ASP A 7 7.51 -45.99 20.75
C ASP A 7 7.20 -46.37 19.28
N GLN A 8 5.99 -46.89 19.01
CA GLN A 8 5.54 -47.19 17.64
C GLN A 8 5.28 -45.91 16.83
N GLU A 9 4.63 -44.91 17.42
CA GLU A 9 4.34 -43.63 16.75
C GLU A 9 5.62 -42.86 16.36
N LEU A 10 6.63 -42.86 17.25
CA LEU A 10 7.94 -42.26 16.95
C LEU A 10 8.67 -42.95 15.80
N GLU A 11 8.53 -44.27 15.68
CA GLU A 11 9.17 -45.03 14.61
C GLU A 11 8.41 -44.87 13.28
N ASP A 12 7.10 -44.69 13.32
CA ASP A 12 6.30 -44.33 12.16
C ASP A 12 6.64 -42.90 11.68
N ILE A 13 6.84 -41.93 12.58
CA ILE A 13 7.32 -40.58 12.23
C ILE A 13 8.71 -40.61 11.60
N ARG A 14 9.63 -41.47 12.09
CA ARG A 14 10.97 -41.63 11.52
C ARG A 14 10.98 -42.28 10.14
N LYS A 15 10.02 -43.16 9.87
CA LYS A 15 9.86 -43.84 8.57
C LYS A 15 9.05 -43.05 7.57
N THR A 16 8.29 -42.06 8.04
CA THR A 16 7.60 -41.14 7.15
C THR A 16 8.68 -40.27 6.51
N ASP A 17 8.98 -40.52 5.24
CA ASP A 17 9.85 -39.66 4.44
C ASP A 17 9.23 -38.26 4.46
N VAL A 18 9.74 -37.39 5.33
CA VAL A 18 9.41 -35.98 5.28
C VAL A 18 10.02 -35.47 3.99
N PRO A 19 9.20 -35.05 3.00
CA PRO A 19 9.75 -34.56 1.75
C PRO A 19 10.73 -33.43 2.09
N GLY A 20 11.95 -33.56 1.57
CA GLY A 20 12.97 -32.54 1.74
C GLY A 20 12.48 -31.19 1.22
N PRO A 21 13.10 -30.07 1.66
CA PRO A 21 12.74 -28.76 1.17
C PRO A 21 12.80 -28.73 -0.37
N PRO A 22 11.86 -28.03 -1.02
CA PRO A 22 11.82 -27.97 -2.48
C PRO A 22 13.15 -27.43 -3.01
N ASP A 23 13.63 -28.07 -4.08
CA ASP A 23 14.84 -27.65 -4.78
C ASP A 23 14.55 -26.35 -5.54
N LEU A 24 14.80 -25.22 -4.87
CA LEU A 24 14.57 -23.86 -5.37
C LEU A 24 15.16 -23.63 -6.76
N THR A 25 16.28 -24.28 -7.10
CA THR A 25 16.92 -24.14 -8.41
C THR A 25 16.05 -24.73 -9.52
N LYS A 26 15.48 -25.91 -9.29
CA LYS A 26 14.57 -26.57 -10.24
C LYS A 26 13.26 -25.80 -10.35
N CYS A 27 12.71 -25.38 -9.21
CA CYS A 27 11.50 -24.56 -9.16
C CYS A 27 11.69 -23.25 -9.94
N LEU A 28 12.82 -22.56 -9.74
CA LEU A 28 13.11 -21.31 -10.43
C LEU A 28 13.19 -21.49 -11.96
N ILE A 29 13.84 -22.54 -12.46
CA ILE A 29 13.90 -22.82 -13.91
C ILE A 29 12.49 -23.06 -14.48
N ASP A 30 11.66 -23.83 -13.77
CA ASP A 30 10.28 -24.08 -14.16
C ASP A 30 9.45 -22.78 -14.17
N TRP A 31 9.55 -21.98 -13.10
CA TRP A 31 8.86 -20.70 -12.99
C TRP A 31 9.31 -19.71 -14.07
N LEU A 32 10.60 -19.59 -14.35
CA LEU A 32 11.11 -18.71 -15.41
C LEU A 32 10.55 -19.11 -16.78
N THR A 33 10.48 -20.42 -17.05
CA THR A 33 9.93 -20.94 -18.30
C THR A 33 8.43 -20.66 -18.43
N LYS A 34 7.66 -20.94 -17.37
CA LYS A 34 6.19 -20.73 -17.35
C LYS A 34 5.81 -19.26 -17.34
N SER A 35 6.61 -18.42 -16.69
CA SER A 35 6.32 -17.00 -16.49
C SER A 35 6.87 -16.10 -17.59
N ALA A 36 7.56 -16.65 -18.60
CA ALA A 36 8.16 -15.90 -19.70
C ALA A 36 7.15 -15.02 -20.46
N ASN A 37 5.91 -15.51 -20.62
CA ASN A 37 4.84 -14.81 -21.31
C ASN A 37 3.87 -14.10 -20.34
N TYR A 38 4.14 -14.16 -19.03
CA TYR A 38 3.30 -13.51 -18.03
C TYR A 38 3.74 -12.07 -17.83
N SER A 39 2.97 -11.13 -18.40
CA SER A 39 3.19 -9.72 -18.14
C SER A 39 2.92 -9.39 -16.67
N ILE A 40 3.81 -8.62 -16.05
CA ILE A 40 3.64 -8.19 -14.66
C ILE A 40 2.43 -7.26 -14.49
N LYS A 41 1.96 -6.59 -15.57
CA LYS A 41 0.71 -5.81 -15.54
C LYS A 41 -0.48 -6.64 -15.04
N LYS A 42 -0.50 -7.94 -15.34
CA LYS A 42 -1.55 -8.86 -14.86
C LYS A 42 -1.53 -9.06 -13.34
N PHE A 43 -0.40 -8.81 -12.67
CA PHE A 43 -0.29 -8.89 -11.21
C PHE A 43 -0.82 -7.63 -10.52
N THR A 44 -0.80 -6.48 -11.22
CA THR A 44 -1.18 -5.18 -10.66
C THR A 44 -2.63 -4.77 -10.90
N SER A 45 -3.36 -5.45 -11.78
CA SER A 45 -4.74 -5.12 -12.15
C SER A 45 -5.76 -5.88 -11.30
N ASP A 46 -6.13 -7.10 -11.72
CA ASP A 46 -7.31 -7.80 -11.19
C ASP A 46 -6.97 -9.14 -10.51
N ASN A 47 -5.68 -9.48 -10.42
CA ASN A 47 -5.23 -10.75 -9.85
C ASN A 47 -4.80 -10.57 -8.39
N GLN A 48 -5.68 -10.95 -7.46
CA GLN A 48 -5.39 -10.89 -6.02
C GLN A 48 -4.13 -11.68 -5.63
N ILE A 49 -3.90 -12.85 -6.25
CA ILE A 49 -2.71 -13.67 -5.98
C ILE A 49 -1.45 -12.95 -6.46
N GLY A 50 -1.51 -12.35 -7.65
CA GLY A 50 -0.41 -11.53 -8.18
C GLY A 50 -0.10 -10.34 -7.27
N TRP A 51 -1.13 -9.65 -6.80
CA TRP A 51 -0.99 -8.52 -5.89
C TRP A 51 -0.37 -8.92 -4.54
N ASP A 52 -0.80 -10.06 -3.99
CA ASP A 52 -0.22 -10.64 -2.78
C ASP A 52 1.27 -10.96 -2.96
N ILE A 53 1.66 -11.54 -4.11
CA ILE A 53 3.06 -11.82 -4.42
C ILE A 53 3.88 -10.53 -4.42
N LEU A 54 3.40 -9.48 -5.09
CA LEU A 54 4.09 -8.19 -5.14
C LEU A 54 4.23 -7.56 -3.74
N HIS A 55 3.23 -7.70 -2.87
CA HIS A 55 3.29 -7.20 -1.50
C HIS A 55 4.29 -7.95 -0.63
N VAL A 56 4.39 -9.28 -0.80
CA VAL A 56 5.42 -10.08 -0.11
C VAL A 56 6.80 -9.60 -0.57
N ILE A 57 7.03 -9.48 -1.89
CA ILE A 57 8.29 -8.97 -2.42
C ILE A 57 8.63 -7.60 -1.84
N ALA A 58 7.68 -6.66 -1.89
CA ALA A 58 7.89 -5.30 -1.38
C ALA A 58 8.22 -5.28 0.11
N ARG A 59 7.49 -6.05 0.93
CA ARG A 59 7.75 -6.14 2.38
C ARG A 59 9.18 -6.60 2.68
N PHE A 60 9.68 -7.60 1.97
CA PHE A 60 11.02 -8.14 2.19
C PHE A 60 12.14 -7.20 1.70
N ILE A 61 11.92 -6.48 0.61
CA ILE A 61 12.90 -5.57 0.04
C ILE A 61 12.92 -4.23 0.79
N ASP A 62 11.75 -3.66 1.12
CA ASP A 62 11.66 -2.42 1.90
C ASP A 62 12.17 -2.62 3.35
N GLY A 63 12.15 -3.86 3.87
CA GLY A 63 12.79 -4.22 5.13
C GLY A 63 14.33 -4.29 5.08
N THR A 64 14.93 -4.17 3.89
CA THR A 64 16.37 -4.23 3.69
C THR A 64 16.98 -2.82 3.81
N PRO A 65 18.06 -2.62 4.59
CA PRO A 65 18.67 -1.31 4.73
C PRO A 65 19.10 -0.72 3.37
N VAL A 66 18.78 0.55 3.13
CA VAL A 66 19.17 1.26 1.89
C VAL A 66 20.70 1.27 1.75
N GLY A 67 21.19 0.96 0.55
CA GLY A 67 22.62 0.86 0.24
C GLY A 67 23.25 -0.49 0.55
N SER A 68 22.47 -1.46 1.05
CA SER A 68 22.92 -2.85 1.15
C SER A 68 22.57 -3.64 -0.12
N ASN A 69 23.30 -4.74 -0.36
CA ASN A 69 23.00 -5.63 -1.47
C ASN A 69 21.59 -6.19 -1.30
N GLY A 70 20.72 -5.90 -2.27
CA GLY A 70 19.36 -6.42 -2.29
C GLY A 70 18.29 -5.42 -1.85
N ASP A 71 18.62 -4.12 -1.78
CA ASP A 71 17.64 -3.05 -1.58
C ASP A 71 16.80 -2.77 -2.83
N TRP A 72 15.82 -1.88 -2.69
CA TRP A 72 14.89 -1.53 -3.77
C TRP A 72 15.57 -0.82 -4.95
N LYS A 73 16.69 -0.10 -4.72
CA LYS A 73 17.44 0.58 -5.79
C LYS A 73 18.20 -0.44 -6.64
N HIS A 74 18.78 -1.46 -5.99
CA HIS A 74 19.41 -2.57 -6.69
C HIS A 74 18.39 -3.30 -7.56
N LEU A 75 17.20 -3.59 -7.02
CA LEU A 75 16.09 -4.17 -7.80
C LEU A 75 15.73 -3.28 -9.00
N ALA A 76 15.52 -1.98 -8.76
CA ALA A 76 15.14 -1.03 -9.82
C ALA A 76 16.17 -1.00 -10.97
N GLY A 77 17.46 -1.03 -10.64
CA GLY A 77 18.54 -1.11 -11.63
C GLY A 77 18.49 -2.40 -12.45
N LEU A 78 18.28 -3.55 -11.80
CA LEU A 78 18.17 -4.86 -12.49
C LEU A 78 16.93 -4.95 -13.37
N LEU A 79 15.83 -4.31 -12.97
CA LEU A 79 14.61 -4.20 -13.79
C LEU A 79 14.73 -3.19 -14.94
N GLY A 80 15.86 -2.47 -15.03
CA GLY A 80 16.14 -1.53 -16.09
C GLY A 80 15.42 -0.20 -15.97
N LEU A 81 15.04 0.23 -14.76
CA LEU A 81 14.47 1.56 -14.55
C LEU A 81 15.53 2.63 -14.81
N HIS A 82 15.10 3.75 -15.41
CA HIS A 82 15.99 4.87 -15.66
C HIS A 82 16.39 5.55 -14.35
N ILE A 83 17.60 6.12 -14.28
CA ILE A 83 18.09 6.80 -13.08
C ILE A 83 17.17 7.92 -12.61
N HIS A 84 16.51 8.61 -13.54
CA HIS A 84 15.52 9.65 -13.23
C HIS A 84 14.28 9.10 -12.51
N ASP A 85 13.81 7.90 -12.86
CA ASP A 85 12.71 7.24 -12.15
C ASP A 85 13.14 6.81 -10.76
N ILE A 86 14.36 6.28 -10.60
CA ILE A 86 14.90 5.90 -9.29
C ILE A 86 15.00 7.13 -8.37
N ILE A 87 15.52 8.26 -8.87
CA ILE A 87 15.59 9.52 -8.12
C ILE A 87 14.19 10.04 -7.79
N ARG A 88 13.23 9.93 -8.72
CA ARG A 88 11.84 10.31 -8.47
C ARG A 88 11.24 9.44 -7.35
N ILE A 89 11.41 8.13 -7.41
CA ILE A 89 10.91 7.21 -6.37
C ILE A 89 11.55 7.51 -5.03
N GLU A 90 12.86 7.78 -4.98
CA GLU A 90 13.55 8.12 -3.73
C GLU A 90 12.99 9.38 -3.07
N ASN A 91 12.66 10.40 -3.85
CA ASN A 91 12.19 11.67 -3.32
C ASN A 91 10.67 11.72 -3.09
N PHE A 92 9.90 10.89 -3.81
CA PHE A 92 8.43 10.94 -3.83
C PHE A 92 7.77 9.60 -3.50
N SER A 93 8.50 8.64 -2.91
CA SER A 93 7.93 7.35 -2.53
C SER A 93 6.72 7.56 -1.62
N THR A 94 5.58 7.02 -2.05
CA THR A 94 4.30 7.16 -1.35
C THR A 94 4.26 6.30 -0.09
N ILE A 95 3.18 6.44 0.68
CA ILE A 95 2.83 5.58 1.84
C ILE A 95 2.91 4.07 1.50
N LYS A 96 2.80 3.70 0.21
CA LYS A 96 2.84 2.30 -0.26
C LYS A 96 4.23 1.66 -0.20
N GLY A 97 5.30 2.45 -0.09
CA GLY A 97 6.69 1.96 -0.08
C GLY A 97 7.38 2.06 -1.45
N ALA A 98 8.71 2.14 -1.42
CA ALA A 98 9.53 2.38 -2.62
C ALA A 98 9.51 1.18 -3.58
N THR A 99 9.53 -0.04 -3.05
CA THR A 99 9.55 -1.25 -3.90
C THR A 99 8.26 -1.41 -4.71
N LEU A 100 7.08 -1.12 -4.13
CA LEU A 100 5.83 -1.19 -4.89
C LEU A 100 5.76 -0.15 -6.02
N GLU A 101 6.36 1.02 -5.82
CA GLU A 101 6.45 2.02 -6.88
C GLU A 101 7.40 1.56 -7.99
N VAL A 102 8.56 0.97 -7.63
CA VAL A 102 9.47 0.34 -8.61
C VAL A 102 8.74 -0.70 -9.45
N LEU A 103 7.99 -1.61 -8.82
CA LEU A 103 7.25 -2.66 -9.50
C LEU A 103 6.15 -2.09 -10.40
N SER A 104 5.51 -1.00 -9.97
CA SER A 104 4.48 -0.29 -10.75
C SER A 104 5.08 0.40 -11.98
N GLN A 105 6.23 1.07 -11.82
CA GLN A 105 6.95 1.68 -12.94
C GLN A 105 7.49 0.62 -13.91
N PHE A 106 8.05 -0.48 -13.38
CA PHE A 106 8.45 -1.62 -14.19
C PHE A 106 7.28 -2.16 -15.00
N ALA A 107 6.10 -2.28 -14.38
CA ALA A 107 4.91 -2.77 -15.05
C ALA A 107 4.49 -1.94 -16.26
N LEU A 108 4.82 -0.64 -16.33
CA LEU A 108 4.50 0.18 -17.50
C LEU A 108 5.26 -0.25 -18.77
N ASN A 109 6.44 -0.86 -18.62
CA ASN A 109 7.25 -1.31 -19.75
C ASN A 109 6.57 -2.48 -20.49
N ASN A 110 6.54 -2.41 -21.82
CA ASN A 110 5.94 -3.45 -22.69
C ASN A 110 6.64 -4.80 -22.56
N HIS A 111 7.91 -4.82 -22.15
CA HIS A 111 8.68 -6.05 -21.96
C HIS A 111 8.79 -6.45 -20.49
N ALA A 112 7.90 -5.96 -19.62
CA ALA A 112 7.88 -6.29 -18.21
C ALA A 112 7.17 -7.63 -17.97
N THR A 113 7.98 -8.67 -17.76
CA THR A 113 7.53 -10.04 -17.51
C THR A 113 7.85 -10.46 -16.08
N VAL A 114 7.06 -11.38 -15.54
CA VAL A 114 7.31 -11.99 -14.23
C VAL A 114 8.66 -12.74 -14.24
N SER A 115 9.04 -13.34 -15.37
CA SER A 115 10.35 -14.00 -15.50
C SER A 115 11.53 -13.05 -15.22
N LYS A 116 11.49 -11.81 -15.73
CA LYS A 116 12.54 -10.81 -15.47
C LYS A 116 12.59 -10.38 -14.00
N LEU A 117 11.44 -10.30 -13.35
CA LEU A 117 11.38 -10.03 -11.92
C LEU A 117 12.02 -11.18 -11.12
N LEU A 118 11.69 -12.43 -11.44
CA LEU A 118 12.29 -13.60 -10.78
C LEU A 118 13.79 -13.72 -11.04
N GLU A 119 14.24 -13.40 -12.26
CA GLU A 119 15.65 -13.34 -12.62
C GLU A 119 16.38 -12.25 -11.81
N ALA A 120 15.80 -11.06 -11.69
CA ALA A 120 16.35 -9.99 -10.86
C ALA A 120 16.47 -10.42 -9.38
N LEU A 121 15.42 -11.05 -8.82
CA LEU A 121 15.46 -11.57 -7.43
C LEU A 121 16.53 -12.66 -7.25
N SER A 122 16.74 -13.50 -8.26
CA SER A 122 17.81 -14.50 -8.25
C SER A 122 19.19 -13.88 -8.32
N ILE A 123 19.39 -12.86 -9.16
CA ILE A 123 20.67 -12.11 -9.26
C ILE A 123 20.98 -11.38 -7.95
N MET A 124 19.95 -10.89 -7.25
CA MET A 124 20.09 -10.29 -5.91
C MET A 124 20.36 -11.33 -4.80
N GLU A 125 20.40 -12.63 -5.12
CA GLU A 125 20.55 -13.73 -4.15
C GLU A 125 19.45 -13.75 -3.06
N ARG A 126 18.27 -13.21 -3.37
CA ARG A 126 17.12 -13.14 -2.44
C ARG A 126 16.27 -14.40 -2.50
N HIS A 127 16.89 -15.52 -2.15
CA HIS A 127 16.23 -16.83 -2.08
C HIS A 127 15.13 -16.89 -1.01
N ASP A 128 15.23 -16.06 0.03
CA ASP A 128 14.20 -15.86 1.06
C ASP A 128 12.87 -15.41 0.45
N ILE A 129 12.93 -14.46 -0.49
CA ILE A 129 11.75 -13.95 -1.19
C ILE A 129 11.17 -15.01 -2.12
N LEU A 130 12.03 -15.66 -2.91
CA LEU A 130 11.61 -16.73 -3.84
C LEU A 130 10.91 -17.88 -3.11
N TYR A 131 11.41 -18.26 -1.93
CA TYR A 131 10.76 -19.24 -1.08
C TYR A 131 9.43 -18.73 -0.51
N ALA A 132 9.38 -17.48 -0.04
CA ALA A 132 8.15 -16.90 0.54
C ALA A 132 7.00 -16.79 -0.47
N ILE A 133 7.28 -16.65 -1.76
CA ILE A 133 6.26 -16.52 -2.81
C ILE A 133 6.00 -17.83 -3.57
N SER A 134 6.75 -18.90 -3.31
CA SER A 134 6.77 -20.12 -4.14
C SER A 134 5.39 -20.73 -4.31
N GLU A 135 4.66 -20.91 -3.21
CA GLU A 135 3.33 -21.53 -3.19
C GLU A 135 2.31 -20.71 -4.00
N LYS A 136 2.28 -19.39 -3.76
CA LYS A 136 1.39 -18.47 -4.49
C LYS A 136 1.74 -18.39 -5.97
N LEU A 137 3.04 -18.43 -6.29
CA LEU A 137 3.53 -18.39 -7.65
C LEU A 137 3.17 -19.68 -8.41
N GLU A 138 3.29 -20.85 -7.77
CA GLU A 138 2.86 -22.12 -8.34
C GLU A 138 1.35 -22.16 -8.58
N ALA A 139 0.55 -21.69 -7.62
CA ALA A 139 -0.90 -21.58 -7.78
C ALA A 139 -1.29 -20.66 -8.94
N LEU A 140 -0.54 -19.57 -9.13
CA LEU A 140 -0.77 -18.62 -10.22
C LEU A 140 -0.36 -19.17 -11.60
N LEU A 141 0.77 -19.89 -11.67
CA LEU A 141 1.30 -20.42 -12.93
C LEU A 141 0.68 -21.76 -13.35
N ASN A 142 0.09 -22.51 -12.41
CA ASN A 142 -0.59 -23.78 -12.66
C ASN A 142 -2.06 -23.71 -12.22
N PRO A 143 -2.94 -22.97 -12.92
CA PRO A 143 -4.34 -22.79 -12.51
C PRO A 143 -5.15 -24.11 -12.44
N PHE A 144 -4.68 -25.18 -13.09
CA PHE A 144 -5.30 -26.51 -13.04
C PHE A 144 -4.93 -27.33 -11.79
N ALA A 145 -3.87 -26.97 -11.07
CA ALA A 145 -3.42 -27.72 -9.89
C ALA A 145 -4.35 -27.51 -8.68
N THR A 146 -4.98 -26.34 -8.58
CA THR A 146 -5.87 -25.95 -7.47
C THR A 146 -7.24 -26.60 -7.53
N SER A 147 -7.62 -27.27 -8.62
CA SER A 147 -8.95 -27.91 -8.73
C SER A 147 -9.08 -29.24 -7.97
N ILE A 148 -8.04 -29.70 -7.26
CA ILE A 148 -7.98 -31.06 -6.70
C ILE A 148 -8.12 -31.10 -5.16
N GLN A 149 -8.05 -29.98 -4.42
CA GLN A 149 -8.07 -30.01 -2.95
C GLN A 149 -9.27 -29.39 -2.21
N GLU A 150 -10.36 -29.03 -2.90
CA GLU A 150 -11.64 -28.70 -2.24
C GLU A 150 -12.80 -29.52 -2.82
N LYS A 151 -12.88 -30.81 -2.45
CA LYS A 151 -14.14 -31.56 -2.46
C LYS A 151 -14.22 -32.51 -1.26
N VAL A 152 -14.64 -31.96 -0.12
CA VAL A 152 -15.50 -32.72 0.81
C VAL A 152 -16.88 -32.82 0.13
N PRO A 153 -17.51 -34.02 0.06
CA PRO A 153 -18.64 -34.24 -0.82
C PRO A 153 -19.93 -33.75 -0.17
N LEU A 154 -20.62 -32.82 -0.83
CA LEU A 154 -22.07 -32.73 -0.71
C LEU A 154 -22.68 -32.89 -2.10
N ASN A 155 -23.50 -33.93 -2.22
CA ASN A 155 -24.39 -34.18 -3.33
C ASN A 155 -24.99 -32.88 -3.88
N SER A 156 -25.01 -32.71 -5.19
CA SER A 156 -26.24 -32.93 -5.96
C SER A 156 -26.21 -32.32 -7.37
N TYR A 157 -26.78 -33.12 -8.29
CA TYR A 157 -27.31 -32.85 -9.63
C TYR A 157 -26.42 -32.25 -10.74
N ALA A 158 -26.33 -33.07 -11.78
CA ALA A 158 -25.83 -32.82 -13.12
C ALA A 158 -26.36 -31.54 -13.78
N THR A 159 -25.63 -31.00 -14.76
CA THR A 159 -25.90 -31.19 -16.21
C THR A 159 -25.08 -30.19 -17.07
N SER A 160 -24.31 -30.75 -18.01
CA SER A 160 -24.18 -30.33 -19.43
C SER A 160 -23.39 -29.08 -19.88
N ASN A 161 -22.33 -29.41 -20.63
CA ASN A 161 -21.90 -28.89 -21.95
C ASN A 161 -21.21 -27.51 -22.11
N GLN A 162 -19.92 -27.63 -22.47
CA GLN A 162 -19.02 -26.84 -23.35
C GLN A 162 -19.65 -26.06 -24.55
N PRO A 163 -18.88 -25.30 -25.40
CA PRO A 163 -17.44 -24.90 -25.37
C PRO A 163 -17.11 -23.43 -25.82
N ASN A 164 -15.80 -23.09 -25.76
CA ASN A 164 -15.02 -22.18 -26.62
C ASN A 164 -15.51 -20.74 -26.92
N GLU A 165 -14.78 -19.74 -26.40
CA GLU A 165 -14.58 -18.48 -27.12
C GLU A 165 -13.10 -18.10 -27.15
N LEU A 166 -12.63 -17.93 -28.38
CA LEU A 166 -11.30 -17.48 -28.78
C LEU A 166 -11.16 -15.97 -28.55
N ASP A 167 -9.95 -15.60 -28.17
CA ASP A 167 -9.41 -14.25 -28.15
C ASP A 167 -9.67 -13.52 -29.47
N ASN A 168 -10.28 -12.33 -29.38
CA ASN A 168 -10.16 -11.30 -30.42
C ASN A 168 -9.62 -10.02 -29.79
N GLU A 169 -8.32 -9.90 -29.99
CA GLU A 169 -7.46 -8.73 -29.87
C GLU A 169 -8.06 -7.56 -30.67
N MET A 170 -8.55 -6.52 -29.98
CA MET A 170 -8.82 -5.22 -30.60
C MET A 170 -7.63 -4.30 -30.37
N ASP A 171 -6.76 -4.31 -31.37
CA ASP A 171 -5.82 -3.27 -31.75
C ASP A 171 -6.55 -1.91 -31.87
N SER A 172 -6.25 -1.00 -30.95
CA SER A 172 -6.60 0.42 -31.09
C SER A 172 -5.30 1.23 -31.07
N GLY A 173 -4.68 1.26 -32.24
CA GLY A 173 -3.59 2.16 -32.56
C GLY A 173 -4.03 3.62 -32.46
N MET A 174 -3.67 4.28 -31.37
CA MET A 174 -3.68 5.74 -31.27
C MET A 174 -2.27 6.26 -31.54
N ALA A 175 -1.93 6.39 -32.83
CA ALA A 175 -0.69 7.02 -33.27
C ALA A 175 -0.80 8.55 -33.06
N PHE A 176 -0.14 9.07 -32.03
CA PHE A 176 0.03 10.52 -31.84
C PHE A 176 1.26 10.96 -32.64
N SER A 177 1.05 11.45 -33.87
CA SER A 177 2.08 12.15 -34.63
C SER A 177 2.07 13.62 -34.22
N ILE A 178 3.01 14.03 -33.36
CA ILE A 178 3.33 15.44 -33.15
C ILE A 178 4.41 15.82 -34.17
N SER A 179 3.99 16.31 -35.33
CA SER A 179 4.84 17.11 -36.21
C SER A 179 4.42 18.56 -36.03
N GLY A 180 5.15 19.27 -35.18
CA GLY A 180 5.08 20.72 -35.05
C GLY A 180 6.40 21.30 -35.51
N GLU A 181 6.48 21.65 -36.79
CA GLU A 181 7.54 22.49 -37.36
C GLU A 181 7.51 23.85 -36.67
N ALA A 182 8.68 24.27 -36.19
CA ALA A 182 8.94 25.61 -35.71
C ALA A 182 9.11 26.53 -36.92
N ASP A 183 8.31 27.59 -36.98
CA ASP A 183 8.53 28.72 -37.88
C ASP A 183 8.75 29.99 -37.03
N PRO A 184 9.97 30.56 -36.99
CA PRO A 184 10.28 31.74 -36.21
C PRO A 184 10.22 32.98 -37.09
N GLU A 185 9.13 33.77 -37.06
CA GLU A 185 9.14 35.20 -37.46
C GLU A 185 7.73 35.80 -37.38
N ASN A 186 7.39 36.45 -36.25
CA ASN A 186 6.51 37.63 -36.20
C ASN A 186 6.34 38.15 -34.76
N LEU A 187 7.27 39.00 -34.31
CA LEU A 187 7.03 39.91 -33.19
C LEU A 187 6.90 41.33 -33.75
N LYS A 188 5.66 41.72 -34.08
CA LYS A 188 5.31 43.14 -34.28
C LYS A 188 4.79 43.69 -32.96
N SER A 189 5.50 44.70 -32.48
CA SER A 189 5.20 45.58 -31.36
C SER A 189 3.75 46.05 -31.35
N VAL A 190 3.04 45.82 -30.24
CA VAL A 190 1.75 46.44 -29.95
C VAL A 190 1.97 47.63 -29.02
N THR A 191 1.52 48.78 -29.50
CA THR A 191 1.63 50.10 -28.89
C THR A 191 0.70 50.26 -27.68
N LEU A 192 1.23 50.84 -26.60
CA LEU A 192 0.45 51.32 -25.46
C LEU A 192 -0.58 52.36 -25.89
N GLY A 193 -1.87 52.06 -25.65
CA GLY A 193 -2.99 52.98 -25.80
C GLY A 193 -3.66 53.25 -24.46
N SER A 194 -3.52 54.47 -23.96
CA SER A 194 -4.20 54.99 -22.76
C SER A 194 -5.66 55.33 -23.08
N SER A 195 -6.58 55.01 -22.16
CA SER A 195 -7.95 55.56 -22.14
C SER A 195 -8.65 55.27 -20.80
N PRO A 196 -9.75 55.99 -20.45
CA PRO A 196 -9.82 56.76 -19.22
C PRO A 196 -10.59 56.06 -18.09
N SER A 197 -10.26 56.51 -16.89
CA SER A 197 -10.95 56.30 -15.61
C SER A 197 -12.43 56.70 -15.63
N LEU A 198 -13.27 55.86 -15.03
CA LEU A 198 -14.46 56.29 -14.29
C LEU A 198 -14.54 55.53 -12.94
N PRO A 199 -15.09 56.16 -11.89
CA PRO A 199 -14.91 55.74 -10.51
C PRO A 199 -15.99 54.72 -10.12
N ILE A 200 -15.58 53.57 -9.60
CA ILE A 200 -16.47 52.68 -8.87
C ILE A 200 -15.93 52.56 -7.45
N GLU A 201 -16.84 52.83 -6.53
CA GLU A 201 -16.63 53.00 -5.10
C GLU A 201 -16.14 51.72 -4.42
N ASN A 202 -15.27 51.98 -3.45
CA ASN A 202 -14.74 51.07 -2.45
C ASN A 202 -15.82 50.27 -1.73
N ASN A 203 -15.58 48.97 -1.57
CA ASN A 203 -15.41 48.30 -0.26
C ASN A 203 -15.59 46.80 -0.46
N PHE A 204 -14.51 46.02 -0.39
CA PHE A 204 -14.44 44.66 0.19
C PHE A 204 -13.14 44.01 -0.25
N GLN A 205 -12.05 44.31 0.46
CA GLN A 205 -10.93 43.39 0.68
C GLN A 205 -9.99 44.04 1.71
N LYS A 206 -10.47 44.04 2.96
CA LYS A 206 -9.57 44.13 4.11
C LYS A 206 -9.14 42.70 4.39
N GLU A 207 -8.18 42.23 3.60
CA GLU A 207 -7.44 41.01 3.86
C GLU A 207 -6.75 41.24 5.21
N SER A 208 -7.41 40.76 6.26
CA SER A 208 -6.87 40.86 7.60
C SER A 208 -5.63 39.98 7.62
N GLU A 209 -4.47 40.59 7.79
CA GLU A 209 -3.25 39.91 8.22
C GLU A 209 -3.61 39.14 9.50
N LYS A 210 -4.04 37.88 9.33
CA LYS A 210 -4.36 36.99 10.43
C LYS A 210 -3.05 36.76 11.16
N LYS A 211 -2.85 37.53 12.23
CA LYS A 211 -1.75 37.43 13.16
C LYS A 211 -1.63 35.94 13.53
N LYS A 212 -0.63 35.24 12.98
CA LYS A 212 -0.45 33.79 13.17
C LYS A 212 -0.38 33.54 14.67
N MET A 213 -1.46 32.99 15.23
CA MET A 213 -1.45 32.61 16.64
C MET A 213 -0.43 31.49 16.79
N LYS A 214 0.58 31.72 17.63
CA LYS A 214 1.61 30.73 17.92
C LYS A 214 1.04 29.74 18.93
N TYR A 215 0.63 28.58 18.44
CA TYR A 215 0.20 27.49 19.32
C TYR A 215 1.39 26.90 20.06
N SER A 216 1.18 26.52 21.32
CA SER A 216 2.22 25.93 22.17
C SER A 216 2.43 24.44 21.90
N LYS A 217 1.38 23.76 21.43
CA LYS A 217 1.38 22.36 21.01
C LYS A 217 0.39 22.16 19.86
N THR A 218 0.62 21.12 19.06
CA THR A 218 -0.23 20.77 17.90
C THR A 218 -0.78 19.36 18.01
N VAL A 219 -2.08 19.22 17.78
CA VAL A 219 -2.81 17.95 17.79
C VAL A 219 -3.30 17.67 16.37
N LEU A 220 -3.02 16.47 15.86
CA LEU A 220 -3.55 15.97 14.60
C LEU A 220 -4.69 14.99 14.88
N LEU A 221 -5.87 15.27 14.32
CA LEU A 221 -6.99 14.34 14.32
C LEU A 221 -6.94 13.47 13.05
N THR A 222 -6.93 12.15 13.24
CA THR A 222 -6.97 11.18 12.13
C THR A 222 -8.27 10.39 12.19
N PHE A 223 -8.95 10.23 11.07
CA PHE A 223 -10.27 9.59 10.99
C PHE A 223 -10.44 8.90 9.64
N THR A 224 -11.34 7.93 9.58
CA THR A 224 -11.87 7.37 8.34
C THR A 224 -13.03 8.21 7.81
N GLN A 225 -13.51 7.93 6.59
CA GLN A 225 -14.52 8.75 5.90
C GLN A 225 -15.77 9.04 6.75
N ASP A 226 -16.21 8.06 7.52
CA ASP A 226 -17.35 8.11 8.45
C ASP A 226 -17.07 8.88 9.75
N GLY A 227 -15.81 9.04 10.14
CA GLY A 227 -15.40 9.79 11.34
C GLY A 227 -15.24 11.30 11.13
N TYR A 228 -15.44 11.82 9.91
CA TYR A 228 -15.17 13.22 9.58
C TYR A 228 -16.00 14.22 10.39
N GLU A 229 -17.31 13.98 10.52
CA GLU A 229 -18.19 14.89 11.26
C GLU A 229 -17.82 14.96 12.74
N ILE A 230 -17.48 13.81 13.33
CA ILE A 230 -17.00 13.71 14.72
C ILE A 230 -15.68 14.46 14.86
N ALA A 231 -14.74 14.30 13.92
CA ALA A 231 -13.48 15.03 13.90
C ALA A 231 -13.67 16.55 13.89
N GLN A 232 -14.60 17.04 13.08
CA GLN A 232 -14.92 18.47 13.08
C GLN A 232 -15.51 18.92 14.42
N GLN A 233 -16.40 18.15 15.02
CA GLN A 233 -16.99 18.49 16.32
C GLN A 233 -15.92 18.55 17.41
N VAL A 234 -15.06 17.53 17.50
CA VAL A 234 -13.93 17.48 18.44
C VAL A 234 -12.99 18.65 18.21
N ALA A 235 -12.62 18.95 16.96
CA ALA A 235 -11.76 20.09 16.67
C ALA A 235 -12.39 21.43 17.08
N ARG A 236 -13.69 21.62 16.83
CA ARG A 236 -14.42 22.83 17.28
C ARG A 236 -14.40 22.95 18.81
N GLN A 237 -14.62 21.85 19.53
CA GLN A 237 -14.56 21.82 20.99
C GLN A 237 -13.17 22.21 21.48
N ILE A 238 -12.11 21.53 21.01
CA ILE A 238 -10.72 21.83 21.44
C ILE A 238 -10.34 23.28 21.11
N ARG A 239 -10.67 23.77 19.91
CA ARG A 239 -10.41 25.16 19.51
C ARG A 239 -11.17 26.16 20.41
N SER A 240 -12.38 25.83 20.85
CA SER A 240 -13.20 26.70 21.71
C SER A 240 -12.68 26.82 23.15
N LEU A 241 -11.96 25.82 23.65
CA LEU A 241 -11.38 25.82 25.00
C LEU A 241 -10.20 26.80 25.14
N ASN A 242 -9.66 27.30 24.02
CA ASN A 242 -8.55 28.28 23.98
C ASN A 242 -7.33 27.88 24.84
N LEU A 243 -7.03 26.58 24.89
CA LEU A 243 -5.95 26.00 25.69
C LEU A 243 -4.55 26.21 25.06
N GLY A 244 -4.45 26.99 23.98
CA GLY A 244 -3.19 27.21 23.25
C GLY A 244 -2.73 26.01 22.41
N PHE A 245 -3.63 25.08 22.10
CA PHE A 245 -3.40 23.97 21.16
C PHE A 245 -3.84 24.34 19.75
N GLY A 246 -2.98 24.04 18.77
CA GLY A 246 -3.35 24.01 17.36
C GLY A 246 -3.99 22.66 17.05
N VAL A 247 -5.11 22.65 16.34
CA VAL A 247 -5.79 21.40 15.94
C VAL A 247 -5.83 21.32 14.43
N LEU A 248 -5.19 20.28 13.89
CA LEU A 248 -5.14 19.96 12.48
C LEU A 248 -6.10 18.82 12.16
N ILE A 249 -6.86 19.00 11.09
CA ILE A 249 -7.69 17.98 10.45
C ILE A 249 -7.05 17.73 9.09
N LEU A 250 -6.76 16.46 8.76
CA LEU A 250 -6.07 16.09 7.52
C LEU A 250 -6.75 16.67 6.28
N GLU A 251 -8.07 16.57 6.20
CA GLU A 251 -8.86 17.02 5.05
C GLU A 251 -8.83 18.55 4.86
N GLU A 252 -8.83 19.30 5.96
CA GLU A 252 -8.83 20.77 5.92
C GLU A 252 -7.47 21.34 5.48
N ASN A 253 -6.40 20.56 5.63
CA ASN A 253 -5.03 21.02 5.43
C ASN A 253 -4.29 20.17 4.39
N ARG A 254 -4.99 19.49 3.47
CA ARG A 254 -4.36 18.59 2.48
C ARG A 254 -3.20 19.27 1.73
N ASP A 255 -3.40 20.52 1.33
CA ASP A 255 -2.40 21.31 0.59
C ASP A 255 -1.20 21.74 1.47
N GLU A 256 -1.38 21.85 2.78
CA GLU A 256 -0.31 22.19 3.73
C GLU A 256 0.41 20.94 4.27
N LEU A 257 -0.29 19.80 4.28
CA LEU A 257 0.19 18.51 4.79
C LEU A 257 1.00 17.70 3.78
N GLU A 258 0.90 17.99 2.47
CA GLU A 258 1.81 17.44 1.44
C GLU A 258 3.29 17.74 1.75
N PHE A 259 3.57 18.68 2.67
CA PHE A 259 4.91 19.07 3.10
C PHE A 259 5.20 18.84 4.59
N CYS A 260 4.37 18.10 5.33
CA CYS A 260 4.55 17.96 6.78
C CYS A 260 5.66 16.98 7.19
N GLY A 261 6.91 17.43 7.02
CA GLY A 261 7.98 17.17 7.99
C GLY A 261 7.78 17.92 9.32
N GLU A 262 6.66 18.62 9.50
CA GLU A 262 6.32 19.32 10.74
C GLU A 262 5.90 18.34 11.84
N LYS A 263 6.51 18.52 13.00
CA LYS A 263 6.43 17.63 14.14
C LYS A 263 5.13 17.93 14.90
N VAL A 264 4.10 17.11 14.72
CA VAL A 264 2.90 17.15 15.57
C VAL A 264 3.24 16.59 16.96
N ASP A 265 2.70 17.20 18.02
CA ASP A 265 2.96 16.75 19.39
C ASP A 265 2.10 15.54 19.76
N TYR A 266 0.87 15.50 19.25
CA TYR A 266 -0.09 14.44 19.51
C TYR A 266 -0.86 14.04 18.25
N ILE A 267 -1.18 12.76 18.16
CA ILE A 267 -2.05 12.19 17.14
C ILE A 267 -3.21 11.53 17.88
N ILE A 268 -4.44 11.92 17.55
CA ILE A 268 -5.66 11.36 18.14
C ILE A 268 -6.46 10.67 17.04
N PRO A 269 -6.52 9.33 17.04
CA PRO A 269 -7.39 8.60 16.13
C PRO A 269 -8.85 8.69 16.59
N ILE A 270 -9.74 8.96 15.65
CA ILE A 270 -11.18 8.93 15.83
C ILE A 270 -11.67 7.65 15.17
N ILE A 271 -12.18 6.77 16.01
CA ILE A 271 -12.67 5.44 15.63
C ILE A 271 -14.18 5.44 15.85
N THR A 272 -14.91 5.23 14.76
CA THR A 272 -16.36 5.09 14.70
C THR A 272 -16.79 3.62 14.83
N GLU A 273 -18.04 3.39 15.16
CA GLU A 273 -18.61 2.05 15.19
C GLU A 273 -18.61 1.42 13.79
N GLU A 274 -18.97 2.19 12.76
CA GLU A 274 -18.99 1.71 11.37
C GLU A 274 -17.61 1.28 10.90
N TYR A 275 -16.55 2.01 11.26
CA TYR A 275 -15.17 1.62 10.98
C TYR A 275 -14.82 0.27 11.62
N LEU A 276 -15.17 0.08 12.90
CA LEU A 276 -14.94 -1.18 13.60
C LEU A 276 -15.71 -2.33 12.94
N TRP A 277 -16.97 -2.11 12.56
CA TRP A 277 -17.80 -3.12 11.88
C TRP A 277 -17.26 -3.50 10.51
N GLN A 278 -16.83 -2.54 9.69
CA GLN A 278 -16.21 -2.81 8.39
C GLN A 278 -14.92 -3.61 8.56
N SER A 279 -14.05 -3.18 9.47
CA SER A 279 -12.79 -3.89 9.75
C SER A 279 -13.01 -5.33 10.24
N TRP A 280 -14.15 -5.58 10.89
CA TRP A 280 -14.51 -6.91 11.37
C TRP A 280 -15.03 -7.83 10.28
N ASN A 281 -15.85 -7.31 9.38
CA ASN A 281 -16.39 -8.09 8.27
C ASN A 281 -15.34 -8.36 7.18
N ASP A 282 -14.32 -7.50 7.04
CA ASP A 282 -13.26 -7.63 6.05
C ASP A 282 -12.12 -8.61 6.46
N GLY A 283 -12.25 -9.30 7.60
CA GLY A 283 -11.28 -10.31 8.03
C GLY A 283 -9.90 -9.76 8.38
N TRP A 284 -9.85 -8.77 9.29
CA TRP A 284 -8.68 -8.21 9.99
C TRP A 284 -7.29 -8.44 9.36
N LYS A 285 -6.84 -7.50 8.50
CA LYS A 285 -5.42 -7.11 8.40
C LYS A 285 -5.27 -5.68 8.93
N TRP A 286 -4.88 -5.53 10.20
CA TRP A 286 -4.50 -4.22 10.73
C TRP A 286 -3.04 -3.92 10.44
N SER A 287 -2.79 -2.74 9.89
CA SER A 287 -1.48 -2.07 9.95
C SER A 287 -1.67 -0.77 10.71
N LEU A 288 -1.62 -0.83 12.05
CA LEU A 288 -1.68 0.37 12.88
C LEU A 288 -0.30 1.05 12.84
N TRP A 289 -0.15 2.11 12.05
CA TRP A 289 1.05 2.93 12.05
C TRP A 289 0.97 3.95 13.19
N CYS A 290 1.54 3.61 14.34
CA CYS A 290 1.78 4.58 15.42
C CYS A 290 3.13 5.28 15.21
N LEU A 291 3.10 6.59 14.94
CA LEU A 291 4.27 7.46 15.01
C LEU A 291 4.64 7.68 16.47
N ARG A 292 5.66 6.97 16.96
CA ARG A 292 6.38 7.35 18.18
C ARG A 292 7.88 7.37 17.90
N GLY A 293 8.53 8.46 18.30
CA GLY A 293 9.86 8.87 17.84
C GLY A 293 10.93 7.77 17.77
N LYS A 294 11.61 7.75 16.62
CA LYS A 294 12.99 7.28 16.34
C LYS A 294 13.44 5.88 16.77
N ASN A 295 12.62 5.01 17.34
CA ASN A 295 12.97 3.58 17.47
C ASN A 295 11.72 2.70 17.28
N TYR A 296 11.77 1.85 16.26
CA TYR A 296 10.72 0.87 15.97
C TYR A 296 10.87 -0.32 16.92
N VAL A 297 9.86 -0.59 17.74
CA VAL A 297 9.73 -1.84 18.49
C VAL A 297 8.33 -2.40 18.23
N PRO A 298 8.20 -3.64 17.72
CA PRO A 298 6.90 -4.28 17.61
C PRO A 298 6.37 -4.59 19.02
N VAL A 299 5.17 -4.12 19.33
CA VAL A 299 4.47 -4.48 20.57
C VAL A 299 3.79 -5.84 20.35
N ASN A 300 4.52 -6.91 20.64
CA ASN A 300 3.95 -8.25 20.77
C ASN A 300 3.42 -8.44 22.20
N GLN A 301 2.25 -7.88 22.51
CA GLN A 301 1.45 -8.32 23.64
C GLN A 301 0.00 -8.45 23.21
N VAL A 302 -0.41 -9.70 23.01
CA VAL A 302 -1.82 -10.10 22.92
C VAL A 302 -2.36 -10.02 24.35
N VAL A 303 -3.21 -9.03 24.63
CA VAL A 303 -4.07 -9.03 25.80
C VAL A 303 -5.47 -9.37 25.30
N ASP A 304 -5.95 -10.55 25.69
CA ASP A 304 -7.30 -11.02 25.41
C ASP A 304 -8.28 -10.19 26.25
N PHE A 305 -8.97 -9.24 25.61
CA PHE A 305 -9.96 -8.39 26.25
C PHE A 305 -11.36 -8.96 26.02
N ARG A 306 -11.96 -9.50 27.09
CA ARG A 306 -13.39 -9.88 27.10
C ARG A 306 -14.25 -8.62 27.01
N ALA A 307 -15.28 -8.69 26.16
CA ALA A 307 -16.17 -7.60 25.75
C ALA A 307 -16.74 -6.71 26.89
N ASN A 308 -16.89 -7.25 28.11
CA ASN A 308 -17.50 -6.52 29.22
C ASN A 308 -16.56 -5.51 29.91
N GLU A 309 -15.24 -5.59 29.68
CA GLU A 309 -14.28 -4.64 30.27
C GLU A 309 -14.09 -3.39 29.38
N VAL A 310 -14.40 -3.51 28.08
CA VAL A 310 -14.27 -2.44 27.09
C VAL A 310 -15.34 -1.36 27.28
N GLU A 311 -16.59 -1.73 27.56
CA GLU A 311 -17.65 -0.74 27.87
C GLU A 311 -17.32 0.08 29.12
N LYS A 312 -16.67 -0.54 30.11
CA LYS A 312 -16.29 0.13 31.35
C LYS A 312 -15.10 1.09 31.14
N GLN A 313 -14.08 0.68 30.37
CA GLN A 313 -12.95 1.55 30.05
C GLN A 313 -13.26 2.65 29.03
N VAL A 314 -14.17 2.42 28.08
CA VAL A 314 -14.64 3.46 27.15
C VAL A 314 -15.48 4.49 27.90
N SER A 315 -16.33 4.07 28.84
CA SER A 315 -17.06 4.98 29.74
C SER A 315 -16.13 5.80 30.65
N GLU A 316 -15.08 5.19 31.21
CA GLU A 316 -14.08 5.88 32.03
C GLU A 316 -13.17 6.81 31.21
N SER A 317 -12.84 6.46 29.96
CA SER A 317 -12.01 7.29 29.07
C SER A 317 -12.78 8.49 28.51
N ILE A 318 -14.09 8.34 28.27
CA ILE A 318 -14.97 9.46 27.91
C ILE A 318 -15.18 10.39 29.13
N CYS A 319 -15.22 9.87 30.35
CA CYS A 319 -15.22 10.70 31.57
C CYS A 319 -13.92 11.48 31.77
N LEU A 320 -12.77 10.96 31.35
CA LEU A 320 -11.48 11.65 31.50
C LEU A 320 -11.39 12.93 30.65
N ILE A 321 -12.14 13.00 29.54
CA ILE A 321 -12.24 14.20 28.68
C ILE A 321 -13.18 15.26 29.31
N ALA A 322 -14.02 14.89 30.26
CA ALA A 322 -14.93 15.81 30.95
C ALA A 322 -14.34 16.43 32.24
N HIS A 323 -13.10 16.11 32.62
CA HIS A 323 -12.46 16.59 33.86
C HIS A 323 -11.02 17.15 33.67
N ILE A 324 -10.66 17.56 32.45
CA ILE A 324 -9.47 18.39 32.16
C ILE A 324 -9.94 19.74 31.62
#